data_AF-A0A9W7EEH0-F1
#
_entry.id   AF-A0A9W7EEH0-F1
#
_cell.length_a   1.000
_cell.length_b   1.000
_cell.length_c   1.000
_cell.angle_alpha   90.00
_cell.angle_beta   90.00
_cell.angle_gamma   90.00
#
_symmetry.space_group_name_H-M   'P 1'
#
loop_
_entity.id
_entity.type
_entity.pdbx_description
1 polymer ?
#
loop_
_entity_poly.entity_id
_entity_poly.type
_entity_poly.pdbx_seq_one_letter_code
_entity_poly.pdbx_strand_id
1 'polypeptide(L)'
;LISWSQASGANVKSVGQLRGGICRYLEEYGSGGLYRGKNFVFDPRRFDPQVGSGVVGRCLLCGGQWDDYDNGRGTKEGGEARCHRCRVLVLCCDGCRGTRVCWGEEEGGAKTEKMFCGEGGGECVDKGNRKEGWEVVVGEKEKL
;
A
#
# COMPACT_ATOMS: atom_id res chain seq x y z
N LEU A 1 0.21 7.88 -26.10
CA LEU A 1 0.29 7.88 -24.62
C LEU A 1 0.82 9.25 -24.20
N ILE A 2 -0.06 10.14 -23.73
CA ILE A 2 0.38 11.43 -23.18
C ILE A 2 1.05 11.13 -21.85
N SER A 3 2.31 11.54 -21.70
CA SER A 3 3.02 11.41 -20.43
C SER A 3 2.31 12.26 -19.37
N TRP A 4 2.11 11.72 -18.16
CA TRP A 4 1.47 12.46 -17.06
C TRP A 4 2.16 13.81 -16.77
N SER A 5 3.46 13.92 -17.07
CA SER A 5 4.23 15.17 -16.96
C SER A 5 3.73 16.28 -17.89
N GLN A 6 3.16 15.93 -19.05
CA GLN A 6 2.58 16.89 -19.99
C GLN A 6 1.18 17.34 -19.55
N ALA A 7 0.44 16.47 -18.85
CA ALA A 7 -0.92 16.75 -18.39
C ALA A 7 -0.98 17.55 -17.07
N SER A 8 0.08 17.52 -16.25
CA SER A 8 0.08 18.11 -14.89
C SER A 8 0.67 19.52 -14.79
N GLY A 9 1.27 20.06 -15.86
CA GLY A 9 1.95 21.35 -15.83
C GLY A 9 3.22 21.38 -14.96
N ALA A 10 3.66 20.23 -14.43
CA ALA A 10 4.87 20.13 -13.61
C ALA A 10 6.12 20.15 -14.52
N ASN A 11 7.02 21.10 -14.29
CA ASN A 11 8.28 21.22 -15.05
C ASN A 11 9.31 20.17 -14.57
N VAL A 12 9.07 18.91 -14.92
CA VAL A 12 9.93 17.77 -14.54
C VAL A 12 11.04 17.61 -15.58
N LYS A 13 12.29 17.77 -15.14
CA LYS A 13 13.49 17.70 -16.00
C LYS A 13 13.65 16.34 -16.70
N SER A 14 13.32 15.24 -16.02
CA SER A 14 13.35 13.88 -16.58
C SER A 14 12.51 12.92 -15.73
N VAL A 15 11.70 12.09 -16.36
CA VAL A 15 10.96 10.99 -15.72
C VAL A 15 11.46 9.68 -16.30
N GLY A 16 11.83 8.73 -15.44
CA GLY A 16 12.23 7.39 -15.82
C GLY A 16 11.30 6.34 -15.20
N GLN A 17 11.14 5.22 -15.89
CA GLN A 17 10.43 4.05 -15.37
C GLN A 17 11.33 2.82 -15.50
N LEU A 18 11.33 1.97 -14.48
CA LEU A 18 12.00 0.68 -14.52
C LEU A 18 11.35 -0.21 -15.57
N ARG A 19 12.07 -0.49 -16.66
CA ARG A 19 11.56 -1.32 -17.76
C ARG A 19 11.32 -2.74 -17.27
N GLY A 20 10.08 -3.21 -17.38
CA GLY A 20 9.68 -4.54 -16.88
C GLY A 20 9.45 -4.64 -15.37
N GLY A 21 9.53 -3.52 -14.65
CA GLY A 21 9.22 -3.46 -13.23
C GLY A 21 10.20 -4.20 -12.32
N ILE A 22 9.79 -4.38 -11.06
CA ILE A 22 10.63 -4.97 -10.01
C ILE A 22 10.95 -6.44 -10.30
N CYS A 23 10.00 -7.21 -10.84
CA CYS A 23 10.23 -8.64 -11.13
C CYS A 23 11.40 -8.83 -12.10
N ARG A 24 11.39 -8.12 -13.23
CA ARG A 24 12.50 -8.19 -14.21
C ARG A 24 13.83 -7.73 -13.61
N TYR A 25 13.80 -6.69 -12.78
CA TYR A 25 15.00 -6.25 -12.08
C TYR A 25 15.57 -7.34 -11.17
N LEU A 26 14.71 -8.07 -10.46
CA LEU A 26 15.13 -9.15 -9.57
C LEU A 26 15.65 -10.36 -10.34
N GLU A 27 15.08 -10.67 -11.51
CA GLU A 27 15.60 -11.71 -12.41
C GLU A 27 17.01 -11.37 -12.93
N GLU A 28 17.27 -10.09 -13.24
CA GLU A 28 18.54 -9.63 -13.82
C GLU A 28 19.64 -9.46 -12.76
N TYR A 29 19.32 -8.89 -11.60
CA TYR A 29 20.32 -8.48 -10.60
C TYR A 29 20.33 -9.34 -9.33
N GLY A 30 19.29 -10.13 -9.07
CA GLY A 30 19.18 -10.98 -7.88
C GLY A 30 19.56 -10.26 -6.58
N SER A 31 20.37 -10.91 -5.74
CA SER A 31 20.89 -10.33 -4.49
C SER A 31 22.00 -9.28 -4.69
N GLY A 32 22.61 -9.22 -5.87
CA GLY A 32 23.62 -8.21 -6.23
C GLY A 32 23.02 -6.84 -6.55
N GLY A 33 21.70 -6.76 -6.75
CA GLY A 33 20.98 -5.51 -6.96
C GLY A 33 20.81 -4.67 -5.69
N LEU A 34 20.07 -3.58 -5.83
CA LEU A 34 19.74 -2.61 -4.78
C LEU A 34 18.43 -2.94 -4.05
N TYR A 35 17.63 -3.87 -4.57
CA TYR A 35 16.35 -4.24 -3.98
C TYR A 35 16.52 -4.97 -2.63
N ARG A 36 15.72 -4.62 -1.62
CA ARG A 36 15.76 -5.22 -0.28
C ARG A 36 14.34 -5.48 0.23
N GLY A 37 14.15 -6.58 0.95
CA GLY A 37 12.88 -6.94 1.58
C GLY A 37 11.95 -7.73 0.66
N LYS A 38 10.65 -7.59 0.88
CA LYS A 38 9.58 -8.37 0.22
C LYS A 38 8.93 -7.58 -0.91
N ASN A 39 8.85 -8.18 -2.11
CA ASN A 39 8.15 -7.59 -3.24
C ASN A 39 6.65 -7.89 -3.17
N PHE A 40 5.85 -6.88 -2.82
CA PHE A 40 4.40 -7.03 -2.67
C PHE A 40 3.74 -7.42 -4.00
N VAL A 41 2.92 -8.47 -3.97
CA VAL A 41 2.14 -8.94 -5.12
C VAL A 41 0.65 -8.91 -4.81
N PHE A 42 -0.17 -8.72 -5.85
CA PHE A 42 -1.61 -8.55 -5.74
C PHE A 42 -2.36 -9.89 -5.84
N ASP A 43 -1.89 -10.87 -5.09
CA ASP A 43 -2.50 -12.20 -5.01
C ASP A 43 -2.26 -12.78 -3.59
N PRO A 44 -2.84 -13.95 -3.26
CA PRO A 44 -2.73 -14.54 -1.93
C PRO A 44 -1.29 -14.76 -1.44
N ARG A 45 -0.26 -14.80 -2.29
CA ARG A 45 1.13 -14.93 -1.82
C ARG A 45 1.59 -13.74 -0.97
N ARG A 46 0.93 -12.57 -1.09
CA ARG A 46 1.27 -11.29 -0.46
C ARG A 46 2.61 -10.69 -0.93
N PHE A 47 3.64 -11.51 -1.09
CA PHE A 47 4.92 -11.12 -1.64
C PHE A 47 5.57 -12.24 -2.45
N ASP A 48 6.37 -11.86 -3.44
CA ASP A 48 7.23 -12.76 -4.20
C ASP A 48 8.26 -11.98 -5.04
N PRO A 49 9.59 -12.20 -4.90
CA PRO A 49 10.30 -12.93 -3.85
C PRO A 49 10.64 -12.04 -2.64
N GLN A 50 11.32 -12.62 -1.66
CA GLN A 50 12.04 -11.88 -0.62
C GLN A 50 13.54 -11.85 -0.92
N VAL A 51 14.15 -10.67 -0.88
CA VAL A 51 15.60 -10.49 -1.07
C VAL A 51 16.26 -10.05 0.23
N GLY A 52 17.17 -10.88 0.72
CA GLY A 52 17.84 -10.69 2.01
C GLY A 52 16.97 -11.07 3.20
N SER A 53 17.47 -10.82 4.41
CA SER A 53 16.82 -11.17 5.68
C SER A 53 16.25 -9.98 6.46
N GLY A 54 16.41 -8.75 5.94
CA GLY A 54 16.00 -7.53 6.64
C GLY A 54 14.53 -7.17 6.42
N VAL A 55 13.87 -6.75 7.50
CA VAL A 55 12.53 -6.15 7.49
C VAL A 55 12.67 -4.68 7.14
N VAL A 56 12.14 -4.26 5.98
CA VAL A 56 12.24 -2.86 5.51
C VAL A 56 11.06 -2.01 5.99
N GLY A 57 9.91 -2.65 6.26
CA GLY A 57 8.71 -1.98 6.71
C GLY A 57 8.75 -1.59 8.19
N ARG A 58 7.80 -0.74 8.59
CA ARG A 58 7.60 -0.31 9.97
C ARG A 58 6.13 -0.36 10.32
N CYS A 59 5.83 -0.74 11.56
CA CYS A 59 4.49 -0.62 12.12
C CYS A 59 4.08 0.86 12.16
N LEU A 60 2.87 1.17 11.70
CA LEU A 60 2.36 2.53 11.66
C LEU A 60 2.22 3.17 13.05
N LEU A 61 1.96 2.37 14.09
CA LEU A 61 1.70 2.89 15.44
C LEU A 61 2.99 3.08 16.25
N CYS A 62 3.83 2.05 16.33
CA CYS A 62 5.02 2.08 17.18
C CYS A 62 6.34 2.32 16.44
N GLY A 63 6.32 2.31 15.10
CA GLY A 63 7.52 2.47 14.27
C GLY A 63 8.47 1.24 14.27
N GLY A 64 8.17 0.20 15.05
CA GLY A 64 8.96 -1.02 15.10
C GLY A 64 9.00 -1.76 13.76
N GLN A 65 10.08 -2.50 13.51
CA GLN A 65 10.26 -3.26 12.26
C GLN A 65 9.10 -4.23 12.03
N TRP A 66 8.42 -4.09 10.90
CA TRP A 66 7.31 -4.96 10.53
C TRP A 66 7.02 -4.91 9.02
N ASP A 67 6.90 -6.07 8.37
CA ASP A 67 6.58 -6.17 6.93
C ASP A 67 5.58 -7.30 6.60
N ASP A 68 4.96 -7.89 7.62
CA ASP A 68 3.91 -8.89 7.46
C ASP A 68 2.52 -8.25 7.57
N TYR A 69 1.84 -8.13 6.44
CA TYR A 69 0.49 -7.58 6.39
C TYR A 69 -0.59 -8.51 6.94
N ASP A 70 -0.30 -9.81 7.03
CA ASP A 70 -1.28 -10.84 7.42
C ASP A 70 -1.17 -11.21 8.91
N ASN A 71 -0.21 -10.63 9.64
CA ASN A 71 0.01 -10.86 11.06
C ASN A 71 0.12 -12.37 11.41
N GLY A 72 0.83 -13.13 10.57
CA GLY A 72 0.98 -14.58 10.70
C GLY A 72 -0.30 -15.41 10.50
N ARG A 73 -1.44 -14.79 10.16
CA ARG A 73 -2.74 -15.48 10.01
C ARG A 73 -2.98 -16.01 8.60
N GLY A 74 -2.04 -15.79 7.68
CA GLY A 74 -2.16 -16.11 6.26
C GLY A 74 -3.23 -15.27 5.58
N THR A 75 -3.61 -15.65 4.36
CA THR A 75 -4.56 -14.91 3.50
C THR A 75 -6.02 -14.98 3.94
N LYS A 76 -6.26 -15.49 5.16
CA LYS A 76 -7.60 -15.59 5.70
C LYS A 76 -8.15 -14.18 5.92
N GLU A 77 -9.39 -13.97 5.50
CA GLU A 77 -10.09 -12.71 5.75
C GLU A 77 -10.06 -12.38 7.26
N GLY A 78 -9.74 -11.13 7.60
CA GLY A 78 -9.57 -10.66 8.99
C GLY A 78 -8.14 -10.76 9.56
N GLY A 79 -7.20 -11.38 8.82
CA GLY A 79 -5.77 -11.36 9.15
C GLY A 79 -5.16 -9.95 9.10
N GLU A 80 -5.58 -9.18 8.11
CA GLU A 80 -4.96 -7.91 7.78
C GLU A 80 -5.38 -6.76 8.70
N ALA A 81 -4.50 -5.77 8.84
CA ALA A 81 -4.87 -4.47 9.36
C ALA A 81 -5.28 -3.55 8.20
N ARG A 82 -6.52 -3.07 8.23
CA ARG A 82 -7.06 -2.14 7.22
C ARG A 82 -7.58 -0.90 7.90
N CYS A 83 -7.32 0.24 7.27
CA CYS A 83 -7.88 1.53 7.70
C CYS A 83 -9.41 1.42 7.79
N HIS A 84 -9.97 1.77 8.95
CA HIS A 84 -11.39 1.71 9.23
C HIS A 84 -12.22 2.55 8.24
N ARG A 85 -11.62 3.60 7.65
CA ARG A 85 -12.28 4.51 6.70
C ARG A 85 -12.09 4.11 5.25
N CYS A 86 -10.86 4.23 4.73
CA CYS A 86 -10.58 4.04 3.30
C CYS A 86 -10.17 2.61 2.94
N ARG A 87 -10.12 1.69 3.91
CA ARG A 87 -9.85 0.26 3.75
C ARG A 87 -8.47 -0.08 3.17
N VAL A 88 -7.59 0.91 2.99
CA VAL A 88 -6.21 0.66 2.56
C VAL A 88 -5.52 -0.22 3.60
N LEU A 89 -4.68 -1.11 3.10
CA LEU A 89 -3.88 -2.02 3.88
C LEU A 89 -2.83 -1.23 4.69
N VAL A 90 -2.61 -1.62 5.95
CA VAL A 90 -1.68 -0.95 6.86
C VAL A 90 -0.74 -1.96 7.50
N LEU A 91 0.55 -1.62 7.60
CA LEU A 91 1.51 -2.38 8.39
C LEU A 91 1.29 -2.10 9.88
N CYS A 92 0.86 -3.12 10.61
CA CYS A 92 0.64 -3.05 12.05
C CYS A 92 1.21 -4.30 12.70
N CYS A 93 2.14 -4.17 13.64
CA CYS A 93 2.71 -5.33 14.33
C CYS A 93 1.69 -5.98 15.25
N ASP A 94 1.92 -7.24 15.62
CA ASP A 94 0.98 -8.01 16.45
C ASP A 94 0.67 -7.34 17.78
N GLY A 95 1.68 -6.74 18.43
CA GLY A 95 1.48 -6.00 19.69
C GLY A 95 0.54 -4.80 19.53
N CYS A 96 0.61 -4.10 18.40
CA CYS A 96 -0.26 -2.97 18.10
C CYS A 96 -1.64 -3.40 17.57
N ARG A 97 -1.71 -4.51 16.85
CA ARG A 97 -2.93 -5.04 16.22
C ARG A 97 -4.04 -5.33 17.22
N GLY A 98 -3.68 -5.72 18.45
CA GLY A 98 -4.60 -5.97 19.56
C GLY A 98 -5.19 -4.69 20.20
N THR A 99 -4.69 -3.50 19.84
CA THR A 99 -5.12 -2.23 20.44
C THR A 99 -6.07 -1.42 19.58
N ARG A 100 -6.26 -1.83 18.31
CA ARG A 100 -7.05 -1.12 17.32
C ARG A 100 -8.12 -1.99 16.69
N VAL A 101 -9.28 -1.39 16.43
CA VAL A 101 -10.37 -1.96 15.62
C VAL A 101 -10.10 -1.64 14.16
N CYS A 102 -9.82 -2.66 13.36
CA CYS A 102 -9.62 -2.52 11.91
C CYS A 102 -10.96 -2.56 11.16
N TRP A 103 -10.94 -2.19 9.87
CA TRP A 103 -12.14 -2.36 9.03
C TRP A 103 -12.60 -3.82 8.99
N GLY A 104 -13.91 -4.04 9.12
CA GLY A 104 -14.53 -5.37 9.10
C GLY A 104 -14.47 -6.14 10.42
N GLU A 105 -13.88 -5.56 11.48
CA GLU A 105 -13.93 -6.12 12.82
C GLU A 105 -15.10 -5.53 13.61
N GLU A 106 -15.75 -6.36 14.43
CA GLU A 106 -16.76 -5.87 15.38
C GLU A 106 -16.10 -5.02 16.49
N GLU A 107 -16.83 -3.99 16.92
CA GLU A 107 -16.45 -3.19 18.07
C GLU A 107 -16.80 -3.96 19.35
N GLY A 108 -15.78 -4.45 20.06
CA GLY A 108 -15.97 -5.20 21.31
C GLY A 108 -14.67 -5.77 21.89
N GLY A 109 -14.58 -5.84 23.22
CA GLY A 109 -13.42 -6.36 23.94
C GLY A 109 -12.39 -5.28 24.34
N ALA A 110 -11.10 -5.62 24.34
CA ALA A 110 -10.00 -4.76 24.80
C ALA A 110 -9.57 -3.64 23.83
N LYS A 111 -10.14 -3.60 22.62
CA LYS A 111 -9.82 -2.61 21.57
C LYS A 111 -10.75 -1.41 21.68
N THR A 112 -10.22 -0.23 21.95
CA THR A 112 -11.01 1.00 22.15
C THR A 112 -10.90 2.02 21.01
N GLU A 113 -9.86 1.93 20.18
CA GLU A 113 -9.58 2.92 19.14
C GLU A 113 -9.65 2.32 17.74
N LYS A 114 -10.12 3.09 16.76
CA LYS A 114 -10.17 2.67 15.35
C LYS A 114 -8.81 2.82 14.69
N MET A 115 -8.47 1.90 13.79
CA MET A 115 -7.25 1.96 13.00
C MET A 115 -7.42 2.91 11.81
N PHE A 116 -6.56 3.91 11.67
CA PHE A 116 -6.48 4.72 10.45
C PHE A 116 -5.10 4.62 9.77
N CYS A 117 -5.00 4.99 8.49
CA CYS A 117 -3.77 4.85 7.70
C CYS A 117 -2.78 6.02 7.80
N GLY A 118 -3.17 7.13 8.44
CA GLY A 118 -2.29 8.26 8.70
C GLY A 118 -1.28 7.98 9.80
N GLU A 119 -0.27 8.83 9.90
CA GLU A 119 0.79 8.70 10.89
C GLU A 119 0.22 8.56 12.31
N GLY A 120 0.76 7.62 13.09
CA GLY A 120 0.27 7.29 14.44
C GLY A 120 -1.10 6.58 14.47
N GLY A 121 -1.72 6.35 13.32
CA GLY A 121 -2.97 5.58 13.17
C GLY A 121 -4.23 6.28 13.69
N GLY A 122 -4.17 7.58 13.98
CA GLY A 122 -5.28 8.35 14.55
C GLY A 122 -6.20 9.02 13.52
N GLU A 123 -5.71 9.28 12.31
CA GLU A 123 -6.51 9.87 11.22
C GLU A 123 -6.23 9.22 9.87
N CYS A 124 -7.16 9.35 8.93
CA CYS A 124 -7.01 8.80 7.58
C CYS A 124 -6.33 9.83 6.68
N VAL A 125 -5.21 9.46 6.01
CA VAL A 125 -4.52 10.33 5.04
C VAL A 125 -5.49 10.79 3.96
N ASP A 126 -6.29 9.85 3.47
CA ASP A 126 -7.36 10.16 2.54
C ASP A 126 -8.57 10.69 3.34
N LYS A 127 -8.69 12.02 3.44
CA LYS A 127 -9.88 12.71 3.99
C LYS A 127 -11.12 12.55 3.08
N GLY A 128 -11.00 11.74 2.03
CA GLY A 128 -12.00 11.38 1.04
C GLY A 128 -11.44 11.70 -0.33
N ASN A 129 -11.42 10.71 -1.22
CA ASN A 129 -11.22 10.89 -2.66
C ASN A 129 -12.44 11.61 -3.29
N ARG A 130 -12.88 12.71 -2.65
CA ARG A 130 -13.89 13.63 -3.15
C ARG A 130 -13.18 14.56 -4.12
N LYS A 131 -13.13 14.16 -5.38
CA LYS A 131 -12.84 15.10 -6.44
C LYS A 131 -14.13 15.87 -6.73
N GLU A 132 -14.26 17.07 -6.15
CA GLU A 132 -15.27 18.02 -6.62
C GLU A 132 -14.86 18.48 -8.03
N GLY A 133 -15.79 18.46 -8.98
CA GLY A 133 -15.56 18.97 -10.34
C GLY A 133 -14.71 18.08 -11.25
N TRP A 134 -15.27 16.96 -11.71
CA TRP A 134 -14.76 16.25 -12.88
C TRP A 134 -15.86 16.17 -13.94
N GLU A 135 -15.55 16.64 -15.13
CA GLU A 135 -16.38 16.44 -16.32
C GLU A 135 -15.83 15.24 -17.10
N VAL A 136 -16.71 14.33 -17.49
CA VAL A 136 -16.37 13.27 -18.44
C VAL A 136 -16.39 13.90 -19.82
N VAL A 137 -15.21 14.16 -20.38
CA VAL A 137 -15.09 14.57 -21.78
C VAL A 137 -15.30 13.34 -22.65
N VAL A 138 -16.52 13.14 -23.13
CA VAL A 138 -16.82 12.12 -24.13
C VAL A 138 -16.35 12.66 -25.48
N GLY A 139 -15.20 12.17 -25.96
CA GLY A 139 -14.74 12.50 -27.31
C GLY A 139 -15.73 11.97 -28.34
N GLU A 140 -16.16 12.82 -29.27
CA GLU A 140 -16.97 12.39 -30.41
C GLU A 140 -16.19 11.33 -31.20
N LYS A 141 -16.85 10.20 -31.45
CA LYS A 141 -16.30 9.17 -32.33
C LYS A 141 -16.17 9.77 -33.73
N GLU A 142 -14.95 9.95 -34.22
CA GLU A 142 -14.71 10.10 -35.65
C GLU A 142 -15.36 8.90 -36.35
N LYS A 143 -16.37 9.19 -37.18
CA LYS A 143 -16.94 8.22 -38.11
C LYS A 143 -15.87 7.91 -39.14
N LEU A 144 -15.37 6.68 -39.13
CA LEU A 144 -14.73 6.04 -40.29
C LEU A 144 -15.73 5.95 -41.45
#